data_AF-A0A9P7XDE7-F1
#
_entry.id   AF-A0A9P7XDE7-F1
#
_cell.length_a   1.000
_cell.length_b   1.000
_cell.length_c   1.000
_cell.angle_alpha   90.00
_cell.angle_beta   90.00
_cell.angle_gamma   90.00
#
_symmetry.space_group_name_H-M   'P 1'
#
loop_
_entity.id
_entity.type
_entity.pdbx_description
1 polymer ?
#
loop_
_entity_poly.entity_id
_entity_poly.type
_entity_poly.pdbx_seq_one_letter_code
_entity_poly.pdbx_strand_id
1 'polypeptide(L)'
;MPIASDDELEIFLSKMAPASPSLQNVALHLVSLQAAGTSSLSSRSLTPLFQCSRIGTLEVKHNRPIVVNDQHIASMASAGPSLIELLLSPNPTNITDDTPATSILALKAFARYFRQHRLSLGLYFAIPNDLAGSPISPMLDLKVLDVGGSEISVQAQMAVMAFLGCICSSRVQIRASRPKWFVDSGNMQALDDVAEATHIQRWEGVEQGIRGLHQLQSNTRQELRTRVGELERQLEEKDKRIRALEQSSGVGSL
;
A
#
# COMPACT_ATOMS: atom_id res chain seq x y z
N MET A 1 25.35 12.00 2.33
CA MET A 1 26.58 11.53 3.01
C MET A 1 26.80 10.10 2.55
N PRO A 2 27.98 9.74 2.02
CA PRO A 2 28.27 8.35 1.72
C PRO A 2 28.31 7.59 3.05
N ILE A 3 27.47 6.57 3.18
CA ILE A 3 27.50 5.65 4.32
C ILE A 3 27.93 4.30 3.75
N ALA A 4 29.04 3.78 4.24
CA ALA A 4 29.70 2.62 3.64
C ALA A 4 29.06 1.28 4.05
N SER A 5 28.29 1.28 5.15
CA SER A 5 27.63 0.08 5.68
C SER A 5 26.36 0.38 6.48
N ASP A 6 25.52 -0.65 6.65
CA ASP A 6 24.34 -0.63 7.50
C ASP A 6 24.68 -0.30 8.97
N ASP A 7 25.81 -0.80 9.47
CA ASP A 7 26.26 -0.57 10.85
C ASP A 7 26.61 0.91 11.08
N GLU A 8 27.28 1.54 10.11
CA GLU A 8 27.56 2.97 10.18
C GLU A 8 26.29 3.81 10.20
N LEU A 9 25.28 3.43 9.40
CA LEU A 9 23.98 4.10 9.42
C LEU A 9 23.32 3.93 10.80
N GLU A 10 23.29 2.71 11.34
CA GLU A 10 22.69 2.45 12.65
C GLU A 10 23.38 3.22 13.78
N ILE A 11 24.71 3.28 13.77
CA ILE A 11 25.51 4.08 14.73
C ILE A 11 25.20 5.57 14.59
N PHE A 12 25.08 6.07 13.36
CA PHE A 12 24.72 7.47 13.11
C PHE A 12 23.32 7.79 13.62
N LEU A 13 22.33 6.97 13.24
CA LEU A 13 20.93 7.18 13.60
C LEU A 13 20.70 7.00 15.11
N SER A 14 21.40 6.08 15.78
CA SER A 14 21.31 5.88 17.23
C SER A 14 21.89 7.02 18.06
N LYS A 15 22.82 7.80 17.51
CA LYS A 15 23.30 9.04 18.14
C LYS A 15 22.37 10.22 17.84
N MET A 16 21.85 10.28 16.62
CA MET A 16 21.05 11.40 16.14
C MET A 16 19.64 11.42 16.73
N ALA A 17 18.98 10.26 16.80
CA ALA A 17 17.58 10.18 17.24
C ALA A 17 17.37 10.66 18.70
N PRO A 18 18.18 10.25 19.70
CA PRO A 18 18.06 10.78 21.07
C PRO A 18 18.36 12.27 21.18
N ALA A 19 19.25 12.79 20.33
CA ALA A 19 19.61 14.20 20.31
C ALA A 19 18.52 15.08 19.68
N SER A 20 17.60 14.49 18.90
CA SER A 20 16.59 15.23 18.12
C SER A 20 15.19 14.61 18.24
N PRO A 21 14.61 14.50 19.44
CA PRO A 21 13.33 13.80 19.66
C PRO A 21 12.14 14.47 18.98
N SER A 22 12.28 15.74 18.58
CA SER A 22 11.25 16.52 17.90
C SER A 22 11.28 16.40 16.38
N LEU A 23 12.10 15.51 15.80
CA LEU A 23 12.15 15.30 14.36
C LEU A 23 10.79 14.88 13.81
N GLN A 24 10.36 15.58 12.77
CA GLN A 24 9.10 15.33 12.08
C GLN A 24 9.31 14.83 10.65
N ASN A 25 10.32 15.38 9.96
CA ASN A 25 10.61 15.08 8.57
C ASN A 25 12.05 14.62 8.48
N VAL A 26 12.24 13.38 8.03
CA VAL A 26 13.55 12.78 7.84
C VAL A 26 13.67 12.32 6.40
N ALA A 27 14.65 12.87 5.68
CA ALA A 27 15.01 12.44 4.34
C ALA A 27 16.46 11.97 4.34
N LEU A 28 16.68 10.69 4.06
CA LEU A 28 17.99 10.07 3.97
C LEU A 28 18.29 9.72 2.53
N HIS A 29 19.39 10.24 1.99
CA HIS A 29 19.87 9.92 0.65
C HIS A 29 21.15 9.11 0.81
N LEU A 30 21.03 7.81 0.56
CA LEU A 30 22.04 6.80 0.84
C LEU A 30 22.45 6.12 -0.47
N VAL A 31 23.73 5.79 -0.59
CA VAL A 31 24.28 5.11 -1.76
C VAL A 31 25.20 4.02 -1.25
N SER A 32 24.89 2.76 -1.56
CA SER A 32 25.82 1.67 -1.31
C SER A 32 26.94 1.69 -2.35
N LEU A 33 28.18 1.78 -1.88
CA LEU A 33 29.39 1.68 -2.69
C LEU A 33 29.83 0.23 -2.93
N GLN A 34 29.11 -0.74 -2.35
CA GLN A 34 29.49 -2.14 -2.42
C GLN A 34 29.05 -2.77 -3.76
N ALA A 35 29.89 -3.68 -4.27
CA ALA A 35 29.64 -4.40 -5.53
C ALA A 35 28.29 -5.15 -5.52
N ALA A 36 27.71 -5.37 -6.71
CA ALA A 36 26.48 -6.13 -6.89
C ALA A 36 26.55 -7.48 -6.14
N GLY A 37 25.55 -7.78 -5.31
CA GLY A 37 25.45 -9.03 -4.53
C GLY A 37 25.72 -8.93 -3.02
N THR A 38 26.23 -7.81 -2.53
CA THR A 38 26.35 -7.52 -1.08
C THR A 38 25.01 -7.04 -0.48
N SER A 39 24.77 -7.27 0.81
CA SER A 39 23.48 -7.09 1.50
C SER A 39 22.76 -5.77 1.20
N SER A 40 21.45 -5.84 0.95
CA SER A 40 20.60 -4.63 0.89
C SER A 40 20.48 -3.98 2.26
N LEU A 41 20.26 -2.65 2.28
CA LEU A 41 20.02 -1.91 3.51
C LEU A 41 18.89 -2.55 4.30
N SER A 42 19.22 -3.06 5.48
CA SER A 42 18.25 -3.64 6.38
C SER A 42 17.32 -2.55 6.92
N SER A 43 16.01 -2.80 6.88
CA SER A 43 15.05 -1.91 7.53
C SER A 43 15.25 -1.84 9.05
N ARG A 44 15.98 -2.81 9.65
CA ARG A 44 16.42 -2.74 11.04
C ARG A 44 17.34 -1.55 11.31
N SER A 45 18.21 -1.18 10.37
CA SER A 45 19.12 -0.05 10.55
C SER A 45 18.39 1.29 10.69
N LEU A 46 17.12 1.35 10.27
CA LEU A 46 16.24 2.52 10.45
C LEU A 46 15.54 2.55 11.81
N THR A 47 15.60 1.47 12.61
CA THR A 47 14.93 1.36 13.92
C THR A 47 15.21 2.54 14.84
N PRO A 48 16.45 3.07 14.95
CA PRO A 48 16.73 4.18 15.85
C PRO A 48 15.90 5.44 15.56
N LEU A 49 15.54 5.70 14.29
CA LEU A 49 14.71 6.85 13.94
C LEU A 49 13.34 6.81 14.61
N PHE A 50 12.77 5.63 14.85
CA PHE A 50 11.46 5.52 15.47
C PHE A 50 11.47 5.78 16.98
N GLN A 51 12.62 6.13 17.57
CA GLN A 51 12.67 6.75 18.90
C GLN A 51 12.12 8.20 18.86
N CYS A 52 12.13 8.84 17.69
CA CYS A 52 11.52 10.15 17.47
C CYS A 52 10.01 10.00 17.27
N SER A 53 9.24 10.08 18.35
CA SER A 53 7.77 9.86 18.36
C SER A 53 6.95 10.82 17.48
N ARG A 54 7.59 11.90 17.00
CA ARG A 54 6.96 12.94 16.16
C ARG A 54 7.24 12.80 14.67
N ILE A 55 7.94 11.74 14.22
CA ILE A 55 8.17 11.56 12.78
C ILE A 55 6.83 11.38 12.08
N GLY A 56 6.53 12.35 11.20
CA GLY A 56 5.42 12.33 10.27
C GLY A 56 5.85 11.82 8.89
N THR A 57 7.02 12.22 8.42
CA THR A 57 7.55 11.84 7.11
C THR A 57 8.92 11.19 7.26
N LEU A 58 9.03 9.96 6.74
CA LEU A 58 10.30 9.26 6.57
C LEU A 58 10.50 8.89 5.10
N GLU A 59 11.49 9.53 4.48
CA GLU A 59 11.95 9.21 3.14
C GLU A 59 13.38 8.66 3.20
N VAL A 60 13.60 7.49 2.62
CA VAL A 60 14.91 6.89 2.44
C VAL A 60 15.10 6.58 0.97
N LYS A 61 15.96 7.32 0.29
CA LYS A 61 16.41 7.03 -1.07
C LYS A 61 17.66 6.15 -1.00
N HIS A 62 17.64 5.01 -1.68
CA HIS A 62 18.76 4.08 -1.72
C HIS A 62 18.90 3.47 -3.13
N ASN A 63 20.11 3.14 -3.56
CA ASN A 63 20.33 2.57 -4.90
C ASN A 63 19.82 1.12 -5.03
N ARG A 64 19.34 0.50 -3.95
CA ARG A 64 18.74 -0.84 -3.89
C ARG A 64 17.42 -0.84 -3.09
N PRO A 65 16.48 -1.77 -3.35
CA PRO A 65 15.23 -1.87 -2.59
C PRO A 65 15.46 -2.07 -1.10
N ILE A 66 14.71 -1.35 -0.27
CA ILE A 66 14.68 -1.60 1.17
C ILE A 66 13.61 -2.64 1.43
N VAL A 67 14.03 -3.83 1.86
CA VAL A 67 13.11 -4.95 2.09
C VAL A 67 12.48 -4.81 3.49
N VAL A 68 11.16 -4.83 3.52
CA VAL A 68 10.38 -4.84 4.77
C VAL A 68 9.54 -6.10 4.85
N ASN A 69 9.50 -6.71 6.03
CA ASN A 69 8.64 -7.85 6.34
C ASN A 69 7.59 -7.45 7.38
N ASP A 70 6.66 -8.35 7.69
CA ASP A 70 5.59 -8.10 8.65
C ASP A 70 6.08 -7.63 10.03
N GLN A 71 7.21 -8.18 10.52
CA GLN A 71 7.78 -7.79 11.81
C GLN A 71 8.32 -6.36 11.77
N HIS A 72 9.03 -5.99 10.70
CA HIS A 72 9.50 -4.62 10.51
C HIS A 72 8.34 -3.64 10.44
N ILE A 73 7.29 -3.98 9.69
CA ILE A 73 6.09 -3.15 9.56
C ILE A 73 5.39 -2.95 10.91
N ALA A 74 5.25 -4.02 11.70
CA ALA A 74 4.69 -3.95 13.05
C ALA A 74 5.50 -3.02 13.96
N SER A 75 6.83 -3.18 13.97
CA SER A 75 7.73 -2.33 14.76
C SER A 75 7.65 -0.86 14.34
N MET A 76 7.66 -0.57 13.03
CA MET A 76 7.53 0.80 12.51
C MET A 76 6.20 1.44 12.91
N ALA A 77 5.09 0.71 12.80
CA ALA A 77 3.77 1.21 13.16
C ALA A 77 3.66 1.51 14.67
N SER A 78 4.20 0.63 15.51
CA SER A 78 4.17 0.82 16.96
C SER A 78 5.02 2.01 17.41
N ALA A 79 6.13 2.26 16.74
CA ALA A 79 7.10 3.28 17.16
C ALA A 79 6.88 4.64 16.47
N GLY A 80 6.23 4.65 15.30
CA GLY A 80 5.86 5.85 14.56
C GLY A 80 4.34 6.06 14.46
N PRO A 81 3.62 6.29 15.57
CA PRO A 81 2.16 6.53 15.52
C PRO A 81 1.80 7.83 14.79
N SER A 82 2.72 8.77 14.66
CA SER A 82 2.51 10.04 13.94
C SER A 82 2.80 9.93 12.44
N LEU A 83 3.24 8.76 11.95
CA LEU A 83 3.75 8.59 10.59
C LEU A 83 2.61 8.69 9.56
N ILE A 84 2.73 9.67 8.69
CA ILE A 84 1.79 9.95 7.58
C ILE A 84 2.41 9.66 6.22
N GLU A 85 3.74 9.61 6.11
CA GLU A 85 4.45 9.32 4.86
C GLU A 85 5.68 8.47 5.12
N LEU A 86 5.75 7.32 4.42
CA LEU A 86 6.83 6.37 4.49
C LEU A 86 7.26 5.98 3.07
N LEU A 87 8.41 6.50 2.63
CA LEU A 87 8.97 6.23 1.30
C LEU A 87 10.31 5.51 1.47
N LEU A 88 10.33 4.19 1.32
CA LEU A 88 11.56 3.38 1.42
C LEU A 88 11.99 2.93 0.03
N SER A 89 12.72 3.82 -0.62
CA SER A 89 13.36 3.60 -1.92
C SER A 89 12.43 2.97 -2.97
N PRO A 90 11.32 3.64 -3.35
CA PRO A 90 10.42 3.15 -4.40
C PRO A 90 11.11 3.07 -5.76
N ASN A 91 12.17 3.83 -5.98
CA ASN A 91 12.92 3.95 -7.23
C ASN A 91 14.41 3.60 -7.06
N PRO A 92 14.75 2.34 -6.78
CA PRO A 92 16.12 1.85 -6.74
C PRO A 92 16.71 1.80 -8.16
N THR A 93 18.03 2.00 -8.28
CA THR A 93 18.73 2.06 -9.59
C THR A 93 19.48 0.78 -9.92
N ASN A 94 19.92 0.03 -8.91
CA ASN A 94 20.71 -1.19 -9.07
C ASN A 94 19.80 -2.40 -8.87
N ILE A 95 18.94 -2.65 -9.86
CA ILE A 95 18.06 -3.83 -9.92
C ILE A 95 18.65 -4.87 -10.87
N THR A 96 18.76 -6.09 -10.37
CA THR A 96 19.05 -7.33 -11.11
C THR A 96 17.94 -8.34 -10.83
N ASP A 97 17.88 -9.43 -11.62
CA ASP A 97 16.85 -10.48 -11.47
C ASP A 97 16.80 -11.10 -10.06
N ASP A 98 17.94 -11.17 -9.38
CA ASP A 98 18.07 -11.71 -8.02
C ASP A 98 17.91 -10.65 -6.91
N THR A 99 17.55 -9.41 -7.26
CA THR A 99 17.46 -8.34 -6.26
C THR A 99 16.25 -8.57 -5.34
N PRO A 100 16.46 -8.71 -4.02
CA PRO A 100 15.37 -8.92 -3.10
C PRO A 100 14.50 -7.66 -3.01
N ALA A 101 13.18 -7.86 -3.01
CA ALA A 101 12.21 -6.79 -2.94
C ALA A 101 11.07 -7.12 -1.97
N THR A 102 10.38 -6.10 -1.50
CA THR A 102 9.25 -6.28 -0.59
C THR A 102 8.10 -6.94 -1.36
N SER A 103 7.53 -8.03 -0.86
CA SER A 103 6.34 -8.61 -1.50
C SER A 103 5.18 -7.62 -1.45
N ILE A 104 4.42 -7.46 -2.54
CA ILE A 104 3.18 -6.65 -2.52
C ILE A 104 2.16 -7.15 -1.48
N LEU A 105 2.25 -8.42 -1.08
CA LEU A 105 1.42 -8.98 -0.01
C LEU A 105 1.71 -8.35 1.37
N ALA A 106 2.87 -7.71 1.56
CA ALA A 106 3.19 -6.97 2.77
C ALA A 106 2.22 -5.81 3.05
N LEU A 107 1.48 -5.34 2.03
CA LEU A 107 0.39 -4.38 2.22
C LEU A 107 -0.67 -4.85 3.22
N LYS A 108 -0.82 -6.16 3.44
CA LYS A 108 -1.68 -6.72 4.50
C LYS A 108 -1.20 -6.36 5.89
N ALA A 109 0.10 -6.40 6.12
CA ALA A 109 0.67 -5.99 7.39
C ALA A 109 0.49 -4.49 7.60
N PHE A 110 0.67 -3.68 6.54
CA PHE A 110 0.36 -2.26 6.61
C PHE A 110 -1.11 -2.03 6.98
N ALA A 111 -2.05 -2.73 6.33
CA ALA A 111 -3.48 -2.66 6.63
C ALA A 111 -3.80 -3.07 8.08
N ARG A 112 -3.03 -4.01 8.63
CA ARG A 112 -3.19 -4.46 10.00
C ARG A 112 -2.74 -3.40 11.00
N TYR A 113 -1.57 -2.79 10.78
CA TYR A 113 -0.88 -1.98 11.78
C TYR A 113 -1.07 -0.46 11.62
N PHE A 114 -1.28 0.06 10.40
CA PHE A 114 -1.45 1.49 10.11
C PHE A 114 -2.92 1.88 9.86
N ARG A 115 -3.83 1.46 10.75
CA ARG A 115 -5.30 1.65 10.54
C ARG A 115 -5.81 3.08 10.74
N GLN A 116 -5.08 3.90 11.50
CA GLN A 116 -5.60 5.18 12.00
C GLN A 116 -5.20 6.38 11.15
N HIS A 117 -4.30 6.21 10.19
CA HIS A 117 -3.70 7.30 9.44
C HIS A 117 -3.85 7.10 7.94
N ARG A 118 -4.11 8.21 7.25
CA ARG A 118 -4.01 8.28 5.79
C ARG A 118 -2.54 8.29 5.39
N LEU A 119 -1.99 7.09 5.24
CA LEU A 119 -0.58 6.88 4.93
C LEU A 119 -0.32 7.11 3.43
N SER A 120 0.75 7.85 3.12
CA SER A 120 1.44 7.80 1.83
C SER A 120 2.56 6.76 1.94
N LEU A 121 2.46 5.66 1.20
CA LEU A 121 3.40 4.56 1.26
C LEU A 121 4.16 4.47 -0.07
N GLY A 122 5.48 4.42 -0.02
CA GLY A 122 6.34 4.25 -1.18
C GLY A 122 7.32 3.11 -1.00
N LEU A 123 7.24 2.08 -1.83
CA LEU A 123 8.10 0.90 -1.77
C LEU A 123 8.34 0.35 -3.17
N TYR A 124 9.48 -0.33 -3.33
CA TYR A 124 9.72 -1.20 -4.48
C TYR A 124 9.23 -2.62 -4.16
N PHE A 125 8.29 -3.11 -4.97
CA PHE A 125 7.57 -4.35 -4.75
C PHE A 125 7.98 -5.45 -5.72
N ALA A 126 8.14 -6.66 -5.19
CA ALA A 126 8.07 -7.89 -5.97
C ALA A 126 6.59 -8.23 -6.23
N ILE A 127 6.23 -8.32 -7.51
CA ILE A 127 4.87 -8.65 -7.96
C ILE A 127 4.84 -10.09 -8.48
N PRO A 128 4.21 -11.03 -7.77
CA PRO A 128 4.03 -12.38 -8.28
C PRO A 128 2.98 -12.41 -9.40
N ASN A 129 3.08 -13.38 -10.31
CA ASN A 129 2.10 -13.57 -11.38
C ASN A 129 0.72 -14.05 -10.86
N ASP A 130 0.68 -14.62 -9.65
CA ASP A 130 -0.55 -15.08 -9.01
C ASP A 130 -0.66 -14.49 -7.58
N LEU A 131 -1.83 -13.94 -7.28
CA LEU A 131 -2.21 -13.37 -5.97
C LEU A 131 -3.46 -14.06 -5.40
N ALA A 132 -3.89 -15.19 -5.98
CA ALA A 132 -5.09 -15.90 -5.58
C ALA A 132 -5.05 -16.39 -4.12
N GLY A 133 -6.23 -16.50 -3.51
CA GLY A 133 -6.40 -17.12 -2.18
C GLY A 133 -6.02 -16.23 -0.99
N SER A 134 -5.67 -14.97 -1.21
CA SER A 134 -5.39 -14.03 -0.13
C SER A 134 -6.66 -13.70 0.69
N PRO A 135 -6.73 -14.01 1.99
CA PRO A 135 -7.88 -13.65 2.82
C PRO A 135 -8.11 -12.15 2.86
N ILE A 136 -9.39 -11.75 2.94
CA ILE A 136 -9.82 -10.36 3.03
C ILE A 136 -9.16 -9.73 4.26
N SER A 137 -8.25 -8.80 4.02
CA SER A 137 -7.61 -8.01 5.06
C SER A 137 -8.48 -6.78 5.35
N PRO A 138 -8.38 -6.16 6.54
CA PRO A 138 -9.00 -4.86 6.77
C PRO A 138 -8.56 -3.87 5.68
N MET A 139 -9.44 -2.93 5.35
CA MET A 139 -9.13 -1.91 4.35
C MET A 139 -8.05 -0.96 4.90
N LEU A 140 -6.98 -0.78 4.14
CA LEU A 140 -5.93 0.19 4.35
C LEU A 140 -6.36 1.52 3.70
N ASP A 141 -6.48 2.57 4.52
CA ASP A 141 -6.76 3.92 4.01
C ASP A 141 -5.47 4.60 3.55
N LEU A 142 -4.95 4.19 2.39
CA LEU A 142 -3.83 4.88 1.76
C LEU A 142 -4.30 6.16 1.06
N LYS A 143 -3.52 7.24 1.24
CA LYS A 143 -3.63 8.44 0.40
C LYS A 143 -2.93 8.19 -0.94
N VAL A 144 -1.69 7.72 -0.88
CA VAL A 144 -0.85 7.44 -2.05
C VAL A 144 -0.17 6.09 -1.85
N LEU A 145 -0.16 5.26 -2.89
CA LEU A 145 0.70 4.09 -3.02
C LEU A 145 1.72 4.38 -4.14
N ASP A 146 2.93 4.76 -3.76
CA ASP A 146 4.05 4.96 -4.65
C ASP A 146 4.76 3.62 -4.88
N VAL A 147 4.46 2.99 -6.01
CA VAL A 147 5.09 1.73 -6.42
C VAL A 147 6.43 1.97 -7.11
N GLY A 148 6.81 3.24 -7.34
CA GLY A 148 8.03 3.62 -8.06
C GLY A 148 8.27 2.76 -9.29
N GLY A 149 9.43 2.10 -9.32
CA GLY A 149 9.88 1.27 -10.43
C GLY A 149 9.38 -0.18 -10.42
N SER A 150 8.43 -0.54 -9.55
CA SER A 150 7.95 -1.93 -9.40
C SER A 150 7.29 -2.43 -10.68
N GLU A 151 7.88 -3.40 -11.36
CA GLU A 151 7.34 -3.87 -12.63
C GLU A 151 6.13 -4.80 -12.43
N ILE A 152 5.16 -4.67 -13.33
CA ILE A 152 3.98 -5.54 -13.38
C ILE A 152 3.83 -6.12 -14.78
N SER A 153 3.68 -7.45 -14.85
CA SER A 153 3.40 -8.16 -16.10
C SER A 153 1.94 -7.95 -16.52
N VAL A 154 1.65 -8.11 -17.81
CA VAL A 154 0.28 -8.02 -18.34
C VAL A 154 -0.62 -9.08 -17.67
N GLN A 155 -0.08 -10.26 -17.40
CA GLN A 155 -0.77 -11.37 -16.75
C GLN A 155 -1.10 -11.04 -15.28
N ALA A 156 -0.18 -10.39 -14.56
CA ALA A 156 -0.37 -10.04 -13.15
C ALA A 156 -1.32 -8.84 -12.94
N GLN A 157 -1.53 -8.00 -13.96
CA GLN A 157 -2.28 -6.74 -13.85
C GLN A 157 -3.67 -6.91 -13.22
N MET A 158 -4.44 -7.89 -13.71
CA MET A 158 -5.78 -8.17 -13.19
C MET A 158 -5.77 -8.69 -11.74
N ALA A 159 -4.80 -9.56 -11.42
CA ALA A 159 -4.66 -10.10 -10.07
C ALA A 159 -4.26 -9.01 -9.06
N VAL A 160 -3.34 -8.12 -9.44
CA VAL A 160 -2.92 -6.97 -8.63
C VAL A 160 -4.07 -5.99 -8.44
N MET A 161 -4.81 -5.69 -9.51
CA MET A 161 -6.01 -4.84 -9.43
C MET A 161 -7.04 -5.41 -8.46
N ALA A 162 -7.35 -6.71 -8.55
CA ALA A 162 -8.30 -7.37 -7.65
C ALA A 162 -7.80 -7.39 -6.20
N PHE A 163 -6.52 -7.68 -5.99
CA PHE A 163 -5.89 -7.65 -4.67
C PHE A 163 -5.92 -6.25 -4.05
N LEU A 164 -5.47 -5.24 -4.79
CA LEU A 164 -5.47 -3.85 -4.34
C LEU A 164 -6.89 -3.31 -4.16
N GLY A 165 -7.85 -3.72 -4.99
CA GLY A 165 -9.27 -3.37 -4.84
C GLY A 165 -9.88 -3.91 -3.55
N CYS A 166 -9.39 -5.04 -3.04
CA CYS A 166 -9.82 -5.60 -1.75
C CYS A 166 -9.21 -4.89 -0.55
N ILE A 167 -7.97 -4.39 -0.66
CA ILE A 167 -7.22 -3.86 0.49
C ILE A 167 -7.18 -2.34 0.54
N CYS A 168 -7.22 -1.65 -0.59
CA CYS A 168 -7.16 -0.19 -0.64
C CYS A 168 -8.56 0.42 -0.79
N SER A 169 -8.72 1.66 -0.32
CA SER A 169 -9.94 2.43 -0.56
C SER A 169 -10.04 2.88 -2.02
N SER A 170 -11.25 3.22 -2.47
CA SER A 170 -11.51 3.78 -3.82
C SER A 170 -10.84 5.13 -4.09
N ARG A 171 -10.24 5.75 -3.06
CA ARG A 171 -9.61 7.07 -3.13
C ARG A 171 -8.09 7.00 -3.21
N VAL A 172 -7.50 5.80 -3.16
CA VAL A 172 -6.05 5.64 -3.28
C VAL A 172 -5.57 6.18 -4.62
N GLN A 173 -4.45 6.90 -4.61
CA GLN A 173 -3.72 7.30 -5.81
C GLN A 173 -2.52 6.37 -5.97
N ILE A 174 -2.33 5.77 -7.14
CA ILE A 174 -1.16 4.95 -7.43
C ILE A 174 -0.17 5.82 -8.20
N ARG A 175 1.05 5.94 -7.65
CA ARG A 175 2.14 6.64 -8.33
C ARG A 175 3.16 5.61 -8.81
N ALA A 176 3.42 5.61 -10.11
CA ALA A 176 4.54 4.90 -10.71
C ALA A 176 5.55 5.92 -11.23
N SER A 177 6.83 5.63 -11.06
CA SER A 177 7.92 6.46 -11.59
C SER A 177 9.16 5.61 -11.83
N ARG A 178 10.15 6.13 -12.56
CA ARG A 178 11.49 5.53 -12.63
C ARG A 178 12.50 6.40 -11.89
N PRO A 179 13.65 5.85 -11.47
CA PRO A 179 14.66 6.62 -10.74
C PRO A 179 15.18 7.80 -11.57
N LYS A 180 15.06 9.02 -11.03
CA LYS A 180 15.64 10.25 -11.63
C LYS A 180 16.79 10.84 -10.83
N TRP A 181 17.12 10.25 -9.68
CA TRP A 181 17.98 10.87 -8.67
C TRP A 181 19.45 10.40 -8.74
N PHE A 182 19.78 9.41 -9.56
CA PHE A 182 21.15 8.95 -9.81
C PHE A 182 21.46 9.08 -11.31
N VAL A 183 21.50 10.32 -11.80
CA VAL A 183 22.03 10.66 -13.12
C VAL A 183 23.44 11.18 -12.89
N ASP A 184 24.40 10.27 -12.71
CA ASP A 184 25.80 10.64 -12.69
C ASP A 184 26.54 9.86 -13.80
N SER A 185 27.33 10.59 -14.58
CA SER A 185 28.25 10.12 -15.63
C SER A 185 27.68 9.76 -17.02
N GLY A 186 27.37 10.79 -17.82
CA GLY A 186 27.81 10.88 -19.24
C GLY A 186 27.12 10.02 -20.32
N ASN A 187 26.49 8.90 -19.96
CA ASN A 187 25.69 8.10 -20.87
C ASN A 187 24.22 8.32 -20.52
N MET A 188 23.69 9.41 -21.06
CA MET A 188 22.26 9.60 -21.24
C MET A 188 21.78 8.55 -22.25
N GLN A 189 21.77 7.28 -21.84
CA GLN A 189 20.81 6.35 -22.41
C GLN A 189 19.49 7.02 -22.14
N ALA A 190 18.84 7.49 -23.21
CA ALA A 190 17.41 7.70 -23.21
C ALA A 190 16.83 6.45 -22.55
N LEU A 191 16.48 6.56 -21.27
CA LEU A 191 15.56 5.64 -20.62
C LEU A 191 14.46 5.50 -21.65
N ASP A 192 14.27 4.29 -22.16
CA ASP A 192 13.33 4.04 -23.23
C ASP A 192 11.99 4.65 -22.82
N ASP A 193 11.68 5.85 -23.34
CA ASP A 193 10.54 6.67 -22.93
C ASP A 193 9.26 5.84 -23.12
N VAL A 194 9.28 4.91 -24.07
CA VAL A 194 8.23 3.92 -24.33
C VAL A 194 8.10 2.92 -23.18
N ALA A 195 9.20 2.42 -22.62
CA ALA A 195 9.18 1.51 -21.48
C ALA A 195 8.71 2.22 -20.20
N GLU A 196 9.14 3.46 -19.96
CA GLU A 196 8.64 4.28 -18.83
C GLU A 196 7.14 4.57 -18.98
N ALA A 197 6.71 5.01 -20.17
CA ALA A 197 5.30 5.25 -20.47
C ALA A 197 4.45 3.98 -20.31
N THR A 198 4.93 2.83 -20.79
CA THR A 198 4.24 1.54 -20.66
C THR A 198 4.10 1.14 -19.19
N HIS A 199 5.16 1.33 -18.39
CA HIS A 199 5.15 1.07 -16.95
C HIS A 199 4.10 1.93 -16.22
N ILE A 200 4.11 3.24 -16.48
CA ILE A 200 3.12 4.17 -15.91
C ILE A 200 1.71 3.77 -16.32
N GLN A 201 1.47 3.53 -17.60
CA GLN A 201 0.16 3.16 -18.14
C GLN A 201 -0.42 1.90 -17.48
N ARG A 202 0.41 0.89 -17.18
CA ARG A 202 -0.05 -0.33 -16.51
C ARG A 202 -0.57 -0.04 -15.10
N TRP A 203 0.16 0.76 -14.32
CA TRP A 203 -0.25 1.12 -12.96
C TRP A 203 -1.45 2.08 -12.95
N GLU A 204 -1.56 2.98 -13.93
CA GLU A 204 -2.77 3.79 -14.13
C GLU A 204 -3.99 2.89 -14.42
N GLY A 205 -3.82 1.86 -15.25
CA GLY A 205 -4.86 0.88 -15.53
C GLY A 205 -5.30 0.13 -14.27
N VAL A 206 -4.36 -0.21 -13.37
CA VAL A 206 -4.66 -0.80 -12.06
C VAL A 206 -5.46 0.18 -11.19
N GLU A 207 -5.07 1.44 -11.12
CA GLU A 207 -5.79 2.47 -10.35
C GLU A 207 -7.23 2.65 -10.85
N GLN A 208 -7.41 2.80 -12.17
CA GLN A 208 -8.73 2.93 -12.79
C GLN A 208 -9.59 1.69 -12.52
N GLY A 209 -8.99 0.50 -12.62
CA GLY A 209 -9.64 -0.76 -12.32
C GLY A 209 -10.12 -0.87 -10.87
N ILE A 210 -9.30 -0.46 -9.90
CA ILE A 210 -9.68 -0.38 -8.48
C ILE A 210 -10.91 0.53 -8.30
N ARG A 211 -10.90 1.73 -8.90
CA ARG A 211 -12.03 2.66 -8.84
C ARG A 211 -13.30 2.04 -9.44
N GLY A 212 -13.18 1.36 -10.58
CA GLY A 212 -14.27 0.65 -11.24
C GLY A 212 -14.86 -0.46 -10.36
N LEU A 213 -14.01 -1.28 -9.73
CA LEU A 213 -14.43 -2.34 -8.81
C LEU A 213 -15.21 -1.78 -7.61
N HIS A 214 -14.71 -0.71 -6.98
CA HIS A 214 -15.41 -0.06 -5.86
C HIS A 214 -16.74 0.55 -6.28
N GLN A 215 -16.81 1.16 -7.47
CA GLN A 215 -18.07 1.69 -8.00
C GLN A 215 -19.09 0.57 -8.23
N LEU A 216 -18.67 -0.54 -8.83
CA LEU A 216 -19.54 -1.71 -9.04
C LEU A 216 -20.05 -2.26 -7.71
N GLN A 217 -19.16 -2.46 -6.72
CA GLN A 217 -19.54 -2.92 -5.38
C GLN A 217 -20.52 -1.96 -4.70
N SER A 218 -20.33 -0.65 -4.84
CA SER A 218 -21.25 0.36 -4.30
C SER A 218 -22.63 0.26 -4.94
N ASN A 219 -22.69 0.13 -6.27
CA ASN A 219 -23.95 -0.01 -7.00
C ASN A 219 -24.69 -1.28 -6.61
N THR A 220 -24.00 -2.42 -6.57
CA THR A 220 -24.58 -3.71 -6.15
C THR A 220 -25.09 -3.66 -4.71
N ARG A 221 -24.34 -3.06 -3.78
CA ARG A 221 -24.81 -2.88 -2.39
C ARG A 221 -26.05 -2.01 -2.31
N GLN A 222 -26.13 -0.96 -3.12
CA GLN A 222 -27.29 -0.08 -3.14
C GLN A 222 -28.53 -0.77 -3.72
N GLU A 223 -28.37 -1.52 -4.81
CA GLU A 223 -29.44 -2.33 -5.41
C GLU A 223 -29.98 -3.36 -4.43
N LEU A 224 -29.08 -4.08 -3.74
CA LEU A 224 -29.46 -5.06 -2.72
C LEU A 224 -30.23 -4.40 -1.56
N ARG A 225 -29.81 -3.22 -1.10
CA ARG A 225 -30.54 -2.48 -0.05
C ARG A 225 -31.95 -2.10 -0.48
N THR A 226 -32.10 -1.58 -1.69
CA THR A 226 -33.42 -1.26 -2.25
C THR A 226 -34.30 -2.51 -2.34
N ARG A 227 -33.73 -3.64 -2.79
CA ARG A 227 -34.47 -4.89 -2.92
C ARG A 227 -34.91 -5.44 -1.57
N VAL A 228 -34.04 -5.39 -0.55
CA VAL A 228 -34.37 -5.81 0.81
C VAL A 228 -35.50 -4.95 1.37
N GLY A 229 -35.43 -3.62 1.24
CA GLY A 229 -36.49 -2.73 1.73
C GLY A 229 -37.85 -2.95 1.07
N GLU A 230 -37.88 -3.25 -0.24
CA GLU A 230 -39.14 -3.60 -0.92
C GLU A 230 -39.70 -4.94 -0.45
N LEU A 231 -38.84 -5.94 -0.21
CA LEU A 231 -39.27 -7.22 0.33
C LEU A 231 -39.82 -7.10 1.76
N GLU A 232 -39.19 -6.28 2.60
CA GLU A 232 -39.68 -5.97 3.96
C GLU A 232 -41.06 -5.31 3.91
N ARG A 233 -41.25 -4.33 3.03
CA ARG A 233 -42.56 -3.67 2.83
C ARG A 233 -43.64 -4.66 2.39
N GLN A 234 -43.32 -5.57 1.47
CA GLN A 234 -44.26 -6.61 1.00
C GLN A 234 -44.62 -7.60 2.10
N LEU A 235 -43.67 -7.95 2.98
CA LEU A 235 -43.93 -8.80 4.14
C LEU A 235 -44.87 -8.11 5.12
N GLU A 236 -44.63 -6.84 5.47
CA GLU A 236 -45.52 -6.08 6.35
C GLU A 236 -46.94 -5.97 5.80
N GLU A 237 -47.09 -5.77 4.48
CA GLU A 237 -48.38 -5.70 3.81
C GLU A 237 -49.11 -7.05 3.87
N LYS A 238 -48.39 -8.15 3.63
CA LYS A 238 -48.93 -9.51 3.76
C LYS A 238 -49.37 -9.79 5.20
N ASP A 239 -48.58 -9.43 6.20
CA ASP A 239 -48.91 -9.61 7.62
C ASP A 239 -50.11 -8.78 8.06
N LYS A 240 -50.26 -7.57 7.53
CA LYS A 240 -51.47 -6.74 7.75
C LYS A 240 -52.69 -7.41 7.15
N ARG A 241 -52.58 -7.95 5.94
CA ARG A 241 -53.69 -8.64 5.25
C ARG A 241 -54.10 -9.93 5.96
N ILE A 242 -53.15 -10.73 6.43
CA ILE A 242 -53.42 -11.94 7.22
C ILE A 242 -54.19 -11.58 8.49
N ARG A 243 -53.71 -10.58 9.26
CA ARG A 243 -54.40 -10.11 10.47
C ARG A 243 -55.82 -9.61 10.21
N ALA A 244 -56.04 -8.89 9.10
CA ALA A 244 -57.37 -8.44 8.71
C ALA A 244 -58.30 -9.62 8.36
N LEU A 245 -57.79 -10.65 7.68
CA LEU A 245 -58.55 -11.86 7.35
C LEU A 245 -58.92 -12.67 8.59
N GLU A 246 -57.99 -12.81 9.54
CA GLU A 246 -58.22 -13.48 10.84
C GLU A 246 -59.31 -12.75 11.64
N GLN A 247 -59.28 -11.41 11.70
CA GLN A 247 -60.32 -10.61 12.35
C GLN A 247 -61.68 -10.75 11.67
N SER A 248 -61.73 -10.83 10.34
CA SER A 248 -63.00 -10.98 9.61
C SER A 248 -63.61 -12.39 9.72
N SER A 249 -62.78 -13.42 9.90
CA SER A 249 -63.21 -14.83 9.97
C SER A 249 -63.66 -15.24 11.38
N GLY A 250 -63.19 -14.55 12.43
CA GLY A 250 -63.60 -14.77 13.82
C GLY A 250 -65.02 -14.30 14.17
N VAL A 251 -65.74 -13.64 13.26
CA VAL A 251 -67.10 -13.10 13.48
C VAL A 251 -68.20 -14.11 13.06
N GLY A 252 -67.84 -15.29 12.54
CA GLY A 252 -68.77 -16.30 12.02
C GLY A 252 -69.15 -17.45 12.96
N SER A 253 -68.84 -17.39 14.26
CA SER A 253 -69.27 -18.41 15.23
C SER A 253 -69.95 -17.76 16.44
N LEU A 254 -71.24 -17.43 16.28
CA LEU A 254 -72.24 -17.33 17.35
C LEU A 254 -73.63 -17.46 16.73
#